data_AF-A0A6M7WFU1-F1
#
_entry.id   AF-A0A6M7WFU1-F1
#
_cell.length_a   1.000
_cell.length_b   1.000
_cell.length_c   1.000
_cell.angle_alpha   90.00
_cell.angle_beta   90.00
_cell.angle_gamma   90.00
#
_symmetry.space_group_name_H-M   'P 1'
#
loop_
_entity.id
_entity.type
_entity.pdbx_description
1 polymer ?
#
loop_
_entity_poly.entity_id
_entity_poly.type
_entity_poly.pdbx_seq_one_letter_code
_entity_poly.pdbx_strand_id
1 'polypeptide(L)' 'MALEEIKARISLLLEEMVNQPEDVREVQEQRREKLREMRAMGLPLPADLVELESRLDSDLDATEA' A
#
# COMPACT_ATOMS: atom_id res chain seq x y z
N MET A 1 5.65 30.12 9.28
CA MET A 1 5.39 28.73 9.71
C MET A 1 4.26 28.03 8.93
N ALA A 2 3.39 28.70 8.16
CA ALA A 2 2.45 28.00 7.27
C ALA A 2 3.06 27.57 5.91
N LEU A 3 3.97 28.37 5.34
CA LEU A 3 4.56 28.10 4.03
C LEU A 3 5.49 26.88 4.03
N GLU A 4 6.28 26.69 5.09
CA GLU A 4 7.20 25.55 5.21
C GLU A 4 6.45 24.23 5.39
N GLU A 5 5.29 24.24 6.07
CA GLU A 5 4.42 23.06 6.19
C GLU A 5 3.81 22.67 4.84
N ILE A 6 3.43 23.65 4.02
CA ILE A 6 2.94 23.42 2.65
C ILE A 6 4.05 22.82 1.78
N LYS A 7 5.29 23.31 1.88
CA LYS A 7 6.43 22.73 1.15
C LYS A 7 6.72 21.30 1.57
N ALA A 8 6.71 21.00 2.87
CA ALA A 8 6.93 19.64 3.37
C ALA A 8 5.87 18.66 2.84
N ARG A 9 4.60 19.08 2.79
CA ARG A 9 3.51 18.27 2.21
C ARG A 9 3.66 18.08 0.70
N ILE A 10 4.07 19.11 -0.04
CA ILE A 10 4.32 19.00 -1.48
C ILE A 10 5.51 18.07 -1.75
N SER A 11 6.58 18.15 -0.96
CA SER A 11 7.72 17.24 -1.07
C SER A 11 7.33 15.80 -0.80
N LEU A 12 6.53 15.54 0.24
CA LEU A 12 6.01 14.21 0.53
C LEU A 12 5.16 13.67 -0.64
N LEU A 13 4.26 14.49 -1.19
CA LEU A 13 3.43 14.12 -2.33
C LEU A 13 4.27 13.82 -3.58
N LEU A 14 5.32 14.59 -3.84
CA LEU A 14 6.23 14.35 -4.96
C LEU A 14 7.04 13.06 -4.77
N GLU A 15 7.49 12.75 -3.55
CA GLU A 15 8.13 11.48 -3.24
C GLU A 15 7.18 10.29 -3.40
N GLU A 16 5.92 10.43 -2.99
CA GLU A 16 4.86 9.43 -3.20
C GLU A 16 4.55 9.22 -4.69
N MET A 17 4.65 10.27 -5.52
CA MET A 17 4.47 10.17 -6.98
C MET A 17 5.66 9.52 -7.69
N VAL A 18 6.88 9.71 -7.20
CA VAL A 18 8.10 9.11 -7.77
C VAL A 18 8.24 7.65 -7.36
N ASN A 19 7.85 7.29 -6.13
CA ASN A 19 7.90 5.92 -5.64
C ASN A 19 6.60 5.14 -5.94
N GLN A 20 5.85 5.53 -6.98
CA GLN A 20 4.69 4.74 -7.38
C GLN A 20 5.16 3.44 -8.02
N PRO A 21 4.64 2.28 -7.59
CA PRO A 21 4.95 1.02 -8.25
C PRO A 21 4.47 1.07 -9.71
N GLU A 22 5.33 0.68 -10.65
CA GLU A 22 5.00 0.73 -12.08
C GLU A 22 4.07 -0.41 -12.50
N ASP A 23 4.04 -1.50 -11.71
CA ASP A 23 3.27 -2.71 -11.96
C ASP A 23 2.33 -3.03 -10.79
N VAL A 24 1.11 -3.46 -11.11
CA VAL A 24 0.09 -3.90 -10.15
C VAL A 24 0.59 -5.07 -9.29
N ARG A 25 1.48 -5.92 -9.83
CA ARG A 25 2.15 -6.99 -9.05
C ARG A 25 3.06 -6.44 -7.95
N GLU A 26 3.81 -5.38 -8.24
CA GLU A 26 4.70 -4.74 -7.27
C GLU A 26 3.88 -4.07 -6.14
N VAL A 27 2.76 -3.43 -6.48
CA VAL A 27 1.80 -2.90 -5.48
C VAL A 27 1.31 -4.02 -4.56
N GLN A 28 0.95 -5.18 -5.11
CA GLN A 28 0.48 -6.31 -4.30
C GLN A 28 1.54 -6.87 -3.37
N GLU A 29 2.76 -7.02 -3.86
CA GLU A 29 3.87 -7.56 -3.06
C GLU A 29 4.17 -6.63 -1.87
N GLN A 30 4.23 -5.32 -2.11
CA GLN A 30 4.40 -4.32 -1.04
C GLN A 30 3.23 -4.35 -0.04
N ARG A 31 1.99 -4.52 -0.49
CA ARG A 31 0.82 -4.62 0.40
C ARG A 31 0.86 -5.89 1.25
N ARG A 32 1.17 -7.04 0.65
CA ARG A 32 1.33 -8.32 1.37
C ARG A 32 2.45 -8.25 2.39
N GLU A 33 3.58 -7.64 2.04
CA GLU A 33 4.70 -7.42 2.95
C GLU A 33 4.28 -6.55 4.14
N LYS A 34 3.57 -5.44 3.89
CA LYS A 34 3.06 -4.57 4.96
C LYS A 34 2.11 -5.29 5.91
N LEU A 35 1.21 -6.11 5.38
CA LEU A 35 0.28 -6.92 6.19
C LEU A 35 1.02 -7.97 7.03
N ARG A 36 2.08 -8.59 6.48
CA ARG A 36 2.96 -9.51 7.21
C ARG A 36 3.76 -8.80 8.30
N GLU A 37 4.31 -7.63 8.03
CA GLU A 37 4.98 -6.79 9.03
C GLU A 37 4.05 -6.47 10.20
N MET A 38 2.83 -6.02 9.91
CA MET A 38 1.83 -5.71 10.94
C MET A 38 1.47 -6.94 11.78
N ARG A 39 1.32 -8.11 11.14
CA ARG A 39 1.11 -9.38 11.83
C ARG A 39 2.31 -9.78 12.69
N ALA A 40 3.53 -9.57 12.21
CA ALA A 40 4.77 -9.85 12.92
C ALA A 40 4.98 -8.93 14.13
N MET A 41 4.49 -7.69 14.05
CA MET A 41 4.43 -6.75 15.18
C MET A 41 3.37 -7.12 16.22
N GLY A 42 2.59 -8.19 16.01
CA GLY A 42 1.55 -8.65 16.93
C GLY A 42 0.31 -7.74 16.95
N LEU A 43 0.16 -6.86 15.96
CA LEU A 43 -1.05 -6.04 15.82
C LEU A 43 -2.18 -6.94 15.31
N PRO A 44 -3.38 -6.91 15.92
CA PRO A 44 -4.52 -7.65 15.40
C PRO A 44 -4.89 -7.07 14.04
N LEU A 45 -4.62 -7.82 12.95
CA LEU A 45 -5.11 -7.46 11.63
C LEU A 45 -6.65 -7.54 11.67
N PRO A 46 -7.37 -6.44 11.41
CA PRO A 46 -8.82 -6.48 11.27
C PRO A 46 -9.22 -7.43 10.15
N ALA A 47 -10.33 -8.16 10.33
CA ALA A 47 -10.86 -9.09 9.34
C ALA A 47 -11.08 -8.40 7.97
N ASP A 48 -11.51 -7.14 8.00
CA ASP A 48 -11.71 -6.30 6.82
C ASP A 48 -10.44 -6.14 5.96
N LEU A 49 -9.24 -6.09 6.58
CA LEU A 49 -7.98 -5.99 5.83
C LEU A 49 -7.57 -7.33 5.21
N VAL A 50 -7.86 -8.44 5.89
CA VAL A 50 -7.62 -9.80 5.37
C VAL A 50 -8.56 -10.11 4.21
N GLU A 51 -9.83 -9.69 4.32
CA GLU A 51 -10.81 -9.82 3.24
C GLU A 51 -10.42 -8.94 2.05
N LEU A 52 -9.95 -7.72 2.29
CA LEU A 52 -9.47 -6.83 1.25
C LEU A 52 -8.29 -7.46 0.48
N GLU A 53 -7.29 -8.01 1.17
CA GLU A 53 -6.16 -8.74 0.58
C GLU A 53 -6.64 -9.89 -0.31
N SER A 54 -7.52 -10.74 0.19
CA SER A 54 -8.07 -11.88 -0.55
C SER A 54 -8.83 -11.47 -1.81
N ARG A 55 -9.57 -10.36 -1.77
CA ARG A 55 -10.31 -9.83 -2.92
C ARG A 55 -9.38 -9.28 -3.99
N LEU A 56 -8.39 -8.49 -3.59
CA LEU A 56 -7.41 -7.92 -4.51
C LEU A 56 -6.56 -8.98 -5.20
N ASP A 57 -6.19 -10.04 -4.48
CA ASP A 57 -5.50 -11.20 -5.04
C ASP A 57 -6.37 -11.88 -6.13
N SER A 58 -7.65 -12.09 -5.84
CA SER A 58 -8.59 -12.73 -6.76
C SER A 58 -8.87 -11.89 -8.01
N ASP A 59 -8.95 -10.56 -7.87
CA ASP A 59 -9.18 -9.64 -9.00
C ASP A 59 -7.98 -9.60 -9.97
N LEU A 60 -6.75 -9.75 -9.48
CA LEU A 60 -5.57 -9.84 -10.36
C LEU A 60 -5.50 -11.17 -11.10
N ASP A 61 -5.73 -12.29 -10.41
CA ASP A 61 -5.76 -13.62 -11.04
C ASP A 61 -6.85 -13.69 -12.14
N ALA A 62 -7.95 -12.96 -11.96
CA ALA A 62 -9.03 -12.86 -12.95
C ALA A 62 -8.71 -11.92 -14.13
N THR A 63 -7.77 -10.99 -13.98
CA THR A 63 -7.39 -10.04 -15.04
C THR A 63 -6.26 -10.58 -15.93
N GLU A 64 -5.53 -11.61 -15.48
CA GLU A 64 -4.47 -12.30 -16.24
C GLU A 64 -4.95 -13.56 -17.02
N ALA A 65 -6.24 -13.90 -16.99
CA ALA A 65 -6.84 -15.06 -17.67
C ALA A 65 -7.48 -14.71 -19.03
#